data_AF-A0A914Q1C7-F1
#
_entry.id   AF-A0A914Q1C7-F1
#
_cell.length_a   1.000
_cell.length_b   1.000
_cell.length_c   1.000
_cell.angle_alpha   90.00
_cell.angle_beta   90.00
_cell.angle_gamma   90.00
#
_symmetry.space_group_name_H-M   'P 1'
#
loop_
_entity.id
_entity.type
_entity.pdbx_description
1 polymer ?
#
loop_
_entity_poly.entity_id
_entity_poly.type
_entity_poly.pdbx_seq_one_letter_code
_entity_poly.pdbx_strand_id
1 'polypeptide(L)'
;MSWEIFAGQEPYPGMTVAEVNGQVKQGYRMSFPEGTPMDMSTLIVRMCWTEDPNERASMADVSHALEKLTNLPRPPLVSTNPEPQTNVQTSRSKKSKAKKKSGK
;
A
#
# COMPACT_ATOMS: atom_id res chain seq x y z
N MET A 1 -11.69 0.03 0.06
CA MET A 1 -10.72 -0.07 1.17
C MET A 1 -10.91 1.05 2.19
N SER A 2 -10.60 2.33 1.92
CA SER A 2 -10.62 3.35 2.98
C SER A 2 -11.96 3.53 3.71
N TRP A 3 -13.09 3.50 2.98
CA TRP A 3 -14.41 3.58 3.60
C TRP A 3 -14.69 2.40 4.55
N GLU A 4 -14.31 1.19 4.15
CA GLU A 4 -14.51 -0.04 4.94
C GLU A 4 -13.76 0.02 6.28
N ILE A 5 -12.59 0.66 6.31
CA ILE A 5 -11.80 0.83 7.55
C ILE A 5 -12.57 1.67 8.57
N PHE A 6 -13.23 2.74 8.13
CA PHE A 6 -13.98 3.63 9.02
C PHE A 6 -15.39 3.11 9.33
N ALA A 7 -16.04 2.45 8.37
CA ALA A 7 -17.39 1.93 8.55
C ALA A 7 -17.43 0.57 9.22
N GLY A 8 -16.42 -0.28 9.01
CA GLY A 8 -16.41 -1.67 9.48
C GLY A 8 -17.52 -2.53 8.88
N GLN A 9 -18.07 -2.14 7.73
CA GLN A 9 -19.20 -2.79 7.07
C GLN A 9 -18.89 -3.02 5.58
N GLU A 10 -19.71 -3.86 4.93
CA GLU A 10 -19.65 -4.05 3.48
C GLU A 10 -20.09 -2.76 2.75
N PRO A 11 -19.39 -2.36 1.67
CA PRO A 11 -19.77 -1.16 0.94
C PRO A 11 -21.07 -1.31 0.17
N TYR A 12 -21.83 -0.22 0.07
CA TYR A 12 -23.13 -0.15 -0.62
C TYR A 12 -24.15 -1.18 -0.10
N PRO A 13 -24.46 -1.18 1.21
CA PRO A 13 -25.34 -2.17 1.81
C PRO A 13 -26.73 -2.15 1.17
N GLY A 14 -27.26 -3.35 0.88
CA GLY A 14 -28.58 -3.51 0.29
C GLY A 14 -28.67 -3.24 -1.22
N MET A 15 -27.55 -2.96 -1.89
CA MET A 15 -27.51 -2.80 -3.34
C MET A 15 -26.90 -4.03 -4.02
N THR A 16 -27.47 -4.40 -5.15
CA THR A 16 -26.87 -5.37 -6.07
C THR A 16 -25.71 -4.75 -6.84
N VAL A 17 -24.82 -5.59 -7.39
CA VAL A 17 -23.68 -5.12 -8.21
C VAL A 17 -24.13 -4.27 -9.40
N ALA A 18 -25.28 -4.58 -10.01
CA ALA A 18 -25.82 -3.81 -11.14
C ALA A 18 -26.25 -2.40 -10.72
N GLU A 19 -26.91 -2.28 -9.57
CA GLU A 19 -27.32 -0.98 -9.01
C GLU A 19 -26.11 -0.15 -8.62
N VAL A 20 -25.11 -0.75 -7.97
CA VAL A 20 -23.85 -0.06 -7.62
C VAL A 20 -23.16 0.48 -8.88
N ASN A 21 -23.05 -0.33 -9.94
CA ASN A 21 -22.45 0.11 -11.20
C ASN A 21 -23.21 1.29 -11.81
N GLY A 22 -24.55 1.23 -11.80
CA GLY A 22 -25.41 2.31 -12.27
C GLY A 22 -25.20 3.62 -11.49
N GLN A 23 -25.20 3.54 -10.16
CA GLN A 23 -25.04 4.71 -9.29
C GLN A 23 -23.63 5.32 -9.37
N VAL A 24 -22.58 4.48 -9.34
CA VAL A 24 -21.19 4.94 -9.42
C VAL A 24 -20.90 5.67 -10.74
N LYS A 25 -21.48 5.21 -11.85
CA LYS A 25 -21.41 5.88 -13.15
C LYS A 25 -22.16 7.21 -13.20
N GLN A 26 -23.17 7.39 -12.35
CA GLN A 26 -23.92 8.64 -12.20
C GLN A 26 -23.26 9.59 -11.18
N GLY A 27 -22.04 9.28 -10.73
CA GLY A 27 -21.29 10.11 -9.79
C GLY A 27 -21.57 9.83 -8.33
N TYR A 28 -22.49 8.92 -8.00
CA TYR A 28 -22.74 8.58 -6.60
C TYR A 28 -21.51 7.93 -5.96
N ARG A 29 -21.18 8.40 -4.76
CA ARG A 29 -20.21 7.80 -3.85
C ARG A 29 -20.86 7.75 -2.47
N MET A 30 -20.61 6.67 -1.74
CA MET A 30 -21.18 6.49 -0.42
C MET A 30 -20.57 7.49 0.57
N SER A 31 -21.40 8.05 1.44
CA SER A 31 -20.96 8.96 2.50
C SER A 31 -20.16 8.21 3.56
N PHE A 32 -19.11 8.84 4.10
CA PHE A 32 -18.40 8.30 5.25
C PHE A 32 -19.29 8.30 6.50
N PRO A 33 -19.10 7.33 7.41
CA PRO A 33 -19.85 7.27 8.67
C PRO A 33 -19.48 8.42 9.61
N GLU A 34 -20.39 8.70 10.56
CA GLU A 34 -20.16 9.69 11.61
C GLU A 34 -18.94 9.31 12.46
N GLY A 35 -18.11 10.32 12.80
CA GLY A 35 -16.84 10.11 13.51
C GLY A 35 -15.63 9.90 12.60
N THR A 36 -15.81 9.78 11.28
CA THR A 36 -14.66 9.83 10.36
C THR A 36 -14.04 11.23 10.37
N PRO A 37 -12.71 11.38 10.61
CA PRO A 37 -12.07 12.69 10.53
C PRO A 37 -12.30 13.34 9.17
N MET A 38 -12.74 14.60 9.16
CA MET A 38 -13.13 15.30 7.94
C MET A 38 -11.98 15.41 6.93
N ASP A 39 -10.76 15.61 7.41
CA ASP A 39 -9.58 15.67 6.54
C ASP A 39 -9.30 14.34 5.85
N MET A 40 -9.56 13.22 6.53
CA MET A 40 -9.41 11.88 5.96
C MET A 40 -10.44 11.63 4.86
N SER A 41 -11.73 11.88 5.13
CA SER A 41 -12.78 11.70 4.13
C SER A 41 -12.57 12.62 2.92
N THR A 42 -12.20 13.87 3.16
CA THR A 42 -11.89 14.86 2.11
C THR A 42 -10.73 14.41 1.24
N LEU A 43 -9.64 13.92 1.84
CA LEU A 43 -8.48 13.40 1.11
C LEU A 43 -8.89 12.23 0.20
N ILE A 44 -9.63 11.25 0.73
CA ILE A 44 -10.06 10.08 -0.06
C ILE A 44 -10.98 10.50 -1.21
N VAL A 45 -11.98 11.35 -0.94
CA VAL A 45 -12.92 11.82 -1.96
C VAL A 45 -12.17 12.53 -3.09
N ARG A 46 -11.25 13.44 -2.74
CA ARG A 46 -10.55 14.28 -3.73
C ARG A 46 -9.44 13.56 -4.48
N MET A 47 -8.73 12.63 -3.86
CA MET A 47 -7.55 12.00 -4.46
C MET A 47 -7.86 10.63 -5.07
N CYS A 48 -8.83 9.89 -4.52
CA CYS A 48 -9.09 8.50 -4.91
C CYS A 48 -10.41 8.32 -5.66
N TRP A 49 -11.43 9.14 -5.38
CA TRP A 49 -12.80 8.92 -5.87
C TRP A 49 -13.23 9.90 -6.97
N THR A 50 -12.27 10.58 -7.61
CA THR A 50 -12.55 11.41 -8.78
C THR A 50 -13.22 10.60 -9.89
N GLU A 51 -14.13 11.25 -10.61
CA GLU A 51 -14.85 10.62 -11.73
C GLU A 51 -13.90 10.30 -12.87
N ASP A 52 -13.05 11.25 -13.27
CA ASP A 52 -11.99 11.02 -14.25
C ASP A 52 -10.89 10.14 -13.64
N PRO A 53 -10.64 8.94 -14.19
CA PRO A 53 -9.55 8.08 -13.76
C PRO A 53 -8.17 8.72 -13.89
N ASN A 54 -7.97 9.65 -14.83
CA ASN A 54 -6.69 10.31 -15.06
C ASN A 54 -6.39 11.38 -14.01
N GLU A 55 -7.42 11.89 -13.33
CA GLU A 55 -7.26 12.85 -12.22
C GLU A 55 -7.01 12.16 -10.87
N ARG A 56 -7.10 10.82 -10.81
CA ARG A 56 -6.82 10.09 -9.58
C ARG A 56 -5.34 10.19 -9.25
N ALA A 57 -5.06 10.48 -7.99
CA ALA A 57 -3.72 10.56 -7.48
C ALA A 57 -3.02 9.18 -7.54
N SER A 58 -1.71 9.19 -7.72
CA SER A 58 -0.93 7.96 -7.60
C SER A 58 -0.90 7.49 -6.15
N MET A 59 -0.65 6.20 -5.91
CA MET A 59 -0.50 5.70 -4.54
C MET A 59 0.70 6.33 -3.81
N ALA A 60 1.71 6.82 -4.53
CA ALA A 60 2.80 7.59 -3.94
C ALA A 60 2.29 8.93 -3.38
N ASP A 61 1.48 9.66 -4.16
CA ASP A 61 0.89 10.93 -3.74
C ASP A 61 -0.06 10.75 -2.56
N VAL A 62 -0.91 9.71 -2.61
CA VAL A 62 -1.82 9.37 -1.51
C VAL A 62 -1.04 9.02 -0.24
N SER A 63 0.03 8.21 -0.36
CA SER A 63 0.90 7.87 0.77
C SER A 63 1.50 9.12 1.40
N HIS A 64 2.07 10.02 0.59
CA HIS A 64 2.65 11.26 1.10
C HIS A 64 1.63 12.20 1.73
N ALA A 65 0.42 12.28 1.18
CA ALA A 65 -0.66 13.06 1.75
C ALA A 65 -1.08 12.49 3.13
N LEU A 66 -1.15 11.17 3.26
CA LEU A 66 -1.46 10.50 4.53
C LEU A 66 -0.36 10.69 5.59
N GLU A 67 0.91 10.62 5.20
CA GLU A 67 2.03 10.92 6.12
C GLU A 67 1.95 12.34 6.68
N LYS A 68 1.68 13.32 5.81
CA LYS A 68 1.51 14.73 6.22
C LYS A 68 0.29 14.92 7.11
N LEU A 69 -0.82 14.27 6.79
CA LEU A 69 -2.06 14.42 7.55
C LEU A 69 -1.95 13.78 8.95
N THR A 70 -1.33 12.61 9.04
CA THR A 70 -1.23 11.84 10.29
C THR A 70 0.01 12.19 11.11
N ASN A 71 1.00 12.85 10.50
CA ASN A 71 2.36 13.02 11.04
C ASN A 71 3.03 11.69 11.42
N LEU A 72 2.63 10.60 10.77
CA LEU A 72 3.21 9.28 10.95
C LEU A 72 4.03 8.91 9.70
N PRO A 73 5.27 8.43 9.86
CA PRO A 73 6.07 8.00 8.73
C PRO A 73 5.48 6.73 8.12
N ARG A 74 5.58 6.59 6.80
CA ARG A 74 5.26 5.33 6.11
C ARG A 74 6.14 4.21 6.68
N PRO A 75 5.55 3.08 7.09
CA PRO A 75 6.32 1.92 7.50
C PRO A 75 7.23 1.42 6.36
N PRO A 76 8.44 0.92 6.67
CA PRO A 76 9.31 0.32 5.67
C PRO A 76 8.59 -0.84 4.98
N LEU A 77 8.77 -0.96 3.67
CA LEU A 77 8.24 -2.08 2.91
C LEU A 77 8.97 -3.35 3.38
N VAL A 78 8.31 -4.15 4.22
CA VAL A 78 8.82 -5.46 4.58
C VAL A 78 8.61 -6.36 3.36
N SER A 79 9.67 -6.62 2.60
CA SER A 79 9.64 -7.67 1.60
C SER A 79 9.51 -8.99 2.35
N THR A 80 8.31 -9.57 2.40
CA THR A 80 8.14 -10.96 2.83
C THR A 80 8.71 -11.85 1.74
N ASN A 81 10.03 -11.94 1.70
CA ASN A 81 10.73 -13.02 1.03
C ASN A 81 10.74 -14.18 2.03
N PRO A 82 10.14 -15.35 1.75
CA PRO A 82 10.40 -16.53 2.57
C PRO A 82 11.89 -16.86 2.42
N GLU A 83 12.68 -16.64 3.47
CA GLU A 83 14.08 -17.08 3.50
C GLU A 83 14.14 -18.58 3.17
N PRO A 84 14.87 -19.02 2.13
CA PRO A 84 15.23 -20.42 2.03
C PRO A 84 16.20 -20.72 3.18
N GLN A 85 15.82 -21.65 4.07
CA GLN A 85 16.68 -22.17 5.11
C GLN A 85 17.93 -22.77 4.46
N THR A 86 19.03 -22.01 4.41
CA THR A 86 20.33 -22.56 4.03
C THR A 86 20.85 -23.35 5.22
N ASN A 87 20.70 -24.67 5.10
CA ASN A 87 21.13 -25.63 6.09
C ASN A 87 22.66 -25.48 6.31
N VAL A 88 23.06 -25.28 7.56
CA VAL A 88 24.46 -25.26 7.98
C VAL A 88 25.03 -26.66 7.75
N GLN A 89 25.89 -26.82 6.73
CA GLN A 89 26.72 -28.02 6.60
C GLN A 89 28.19 -27.66 6.73
N THR A 90 28.63 -27.85 7.97
CA THR A 90 30.00 -28.03 8.43
C THR A 90 30.84 -28.89 7.48
N SER A 91 32.07 -28.45 7.14
CA SER A 91 33.31 -29.20 7.43
C SER A 91 34.60 -28.63 6.78
N ARG A 92 35.58 -28.43 7.66
CA ARG A 92 37.05 -28.69 7.55
C ARG A 92 37.94 -27.94 6.53
N SER A 93 38.90 -27.23 7.14
CA SER A 93 40.14 -26.69 6.59
C SER A 93 40.94 -27.62 5.68
N LYS A 94 41.59 -27.06 4.65
CA LYS A 94 43.01 -27.32 4.34
C LYS A 94 43.70 -26.06 3.79
N LYS A 95 44.97 -25.96 4.14
CA LYS A 95 45.92 -24.84 4.15
C LYS A 95 46.95 -25.07 3.06
N SER A 96 47.34 -24.06 2.26
CA SER A 96 48.71 -23.99 1.70
C SER A 96 49.05 -22.68 0.98
N LYS A 97 50.28 -22.23 1.26
CA LYS A 97 51.03 -21.03 0.88
C LYS A 97 51.40 -20.91 -0.62
N ALA A 98 51.92 -19.72 -0.95
CA ALA A 98 53.05 -19.38 -1.85
C ALA A 98 52.65 -18.82 -3.23
N LYS A 99 53.35 -17.88 -3.92
CA LYS A 99 54.49 -16.96 -3.67
C LYS A 99 54.78 -16.22 -5.02
N LYS A 100 55.31 -14.98 -4.96
CA LYS A 100 56.05 -14.20 -6.01
C LYS A 100 55.24 -13.63 -7.22
N LYS A 101 55.24 -12.32 -7.50
CA LYS A 101 56.29 -11.34 -7.97
C LYS A 101 56.64 -11.46 -9.47
N SER A 102 56.80 -10.26 -10.07
CA SER A 102 57.36 -9.92 -11.40
C SER A 102 56.31 -9.94 -12.52
N GLY A 103 56.03 -8.86 -13.25
CA GLY A 103 56.91 -7.78 -13.69
C GLY A 103 57.38 -8.11 -15.10
N LYS A 104 56.82 -7.41 -16.10
CA LYS A 104 57.46 -7.10 -17.37
C LYS A 104 56.83 -5.83 -17.93
#